data_AF-A0A434AX33-F1
#
_entry.id   AF-A0A434AX33-F1
#
_cell.length_a   1.000
_cell.length_b   1.000
_cell.length_c   1.000
_cell.angle_alpha   90.00
_cell.angle_beta   90.00
_cell.angle_gamma   90.00
#
_symmetry.space_group_name_H-M   'P 1'
#
loop_
_entity.id
_entity.type
_entity.pdbx_description
1 polymer ?
#
loop_
_entity_poly.entity_id
_entity_poly.type
_entity_poly.pdbx_seq_one_letter_code
_entity_poly.pdbx_strand_id
1 'polypeptide(L)'
;MKALKLNIKLLSFLAAFVMVFAFAACNDDNNNNTGGYETGSLDALITEAEGLIANSVEGINAGDFKPGSKDELQEVVNWVYWRIDNAKNQEEIADAVVKLQRYIDIFKANIVAVAMPYIQQENDTYIQISDNIKPVLNGAFTIEIDCYIVDLNTKGYSNNLFSCEQSGPDSGFGVRYFSDGKIQVVVGNNNWVDSGDQAGAGTMKSGEWMHVALTNTGSHQILYVNGAAVATNDNTHLLAVDKSFVIGNSPMWTDRVCNMLVREFRVWNSVLDPAAIQANISAGFTGSEAGLECYFPFGSDLGSDFSDVTGNYKASIKGKIDWVNEPPVIVLDKSKLEGAIQDLTDFKATIVEGNQDGDYPIGTLAYIDELISNANDKLANETRQSSLDDAAESLLAKIDIINSMLVEATDGIFIDHDNPDAVGLRITPNYTPQGDYTVEFNVKVKSLFGYGTGEFFNNGNYGIWVYGYDELTEENVLGSGGLWNFTNAGNGWEGPKADALTMKTGEWQHVAIVHDDTARTTTLYVDGEEKGVQTDVGAPEVSGWGEMWLGNGWGKMDGYMKDFRLWDVARDAADLDAAIDGTEAGLNVYFPLDKVAGVKFEDVTGNYKGEMRGISWNVE
;
A
#
# COMPACT_ATOMS: atom_id res chain seq x y z
N MET A 1 -47.23 40.92 7.97
CA MET A 1 -47.13 40.65 9.43
C MET A 1 -45.98 39.68 9.66
N LYS A 2 -44.79 40.20 9.99
CA LYS A 2 -43.64 39.38 10.40
C LYS A 2 -43.65 39.29 11.92
N ALA A 3 -43.76 38.09 12.46
CA ALA A 3 -43.71 37.83 13.89
C ALA A 3 -42.31 38.17 14.41
N LEU A 4 -42.25 39.11 15.36
CA LEU A 4 -41.06 39.44 16.12
C LEU A 4 -40.75 38.26 17.04
N LYS A 5 -39.69 37.49 16.76
CA LYS A 5 -39.18 36.48 17.69
C LYS A 5 -38.44 37.22 18.82
N LEU A 6 -39.07 37.34 19.99
CA LEU A 6 -38.41 37.82 21.20
C LEU A 6 -37.33 36.82 21.63
N ASN A 7 -36.10 37.30 21.83
CA ASN A 7 -34.97 36.53 22.29
C ASN A 7 -35.03 36.38 23.82
N ILE A 8 -35.25 35.15 24.30
CA ILE A 8 -35.39 34.81 25.73
C ILE A 8 -34.12 35.18 26.53
N LYS A 9 -32.94 35.23 25.90
CA LYS A 9 -31.69 35.68 26.55
C LYS A 9 -31.66 37.18 26.92
N LEU A 10 -32.52 38.00 26.31
CA LEU A 10 -32.62 39.44 26.64
C LEU A 10 -33.53 39.68 27.86
N LEU A 11 -34.47 38.76 28.14
CA LEU A 11 -35.38 38.85 29.29
C LEU A 11 -34.70 38.52 30.63
N SER A 12 -33.66 37.68 30.65
CA SER A 12 -32.89 37.41 31.87
C SER A 12 -32.01 38.61 32.27
N PHE A 13 -31.43 39.31 31.29
CA PHE A 13 -30.72 40.58 31.53
C PHE A 13 -31.66 41.68 32.04
N LEU A 14 -32.91 41.72 31.58
CA LEU A 14 -33.88 42.71 32.02
C LEU A 14 -34.48 42.38 33.41
N ALA A 15 -34.70 41.10 33.71
CA ALA A 15 -35.25 40.67 35.01
C ALA A 15 -34.30 40.94 36.18
N ALA A 16 -32.98 40.82 35.97
CA ALA A 16 -31.98 41.21 36.97
C ALA A 16 -31.88 42.73 37.16
N PHE A 17 -32.16 43.52 36.12
CA PHE A 17 -32.10 44.99 36.17
C PHE A 17 -33.37 45.64 36.75
N VAL A 18 -34.53 44.97 36.64
CA VAL A 18 -35.83 45.54 37.05
C VAL A 18 -36.15 45.37 38.53
N MET A 19 -35.45 44.48 39.26
CA MET A 19 -35.64 44.32 40.72
C MET A 19 -34.88 45.33 41.59
N VAL A 20 -34.17 46.30 40.99
CA VAL A 20 -33.29 47.26 41.71
C VAL A 20 -33.98 48.58 42.09
N PHE A 21 -35.27 48.79 41.78
CA PHE A 21 -35.98 50.06 42.05
C PHE A 21 -37.12 50.00 43.06
N ALA A 22 -36.94 49.30 44.19
CA ALA A 22 -37.91 49.37 45.29
C ALA A 22 -37.24 49.61 46.65
N PHE A 23 -37.52 50.81 47.19
CA PHE A 23 -37.35 51.30 48.56
C PHE A 23 -35.98 51.87 48.99
N ALA A 24 -35.85 53.19 48.82
CA ALA A 24 -35.09 54.04 49.74
C ALA A 24 -36.07 54.93 50.52
N ALA A 25 -36.22 54.69 51.83
CA ALA A 25 -36.82 55.65 52.76
C ALA A 25 -36.37 55.41 54.23
N CYS A 26 -35.45 56.27 54.68
CA CYS A 26 -35.30 56.86 56.04
C CYS A 26 -34.88 56.02 57.28
N ASN A 27 -33.62 56.28 57.68
CA ASN A 27 -33.16 57.01 58.88
C ASN A 27 -32.51 56.28 60.09
N ASP A 28 -31.31 56.79 60.43
CA ASP A 28 -30.52 56.87 61.67
C ASP A 28 -29.85 55.66 62.37
N ASP A 29 -28.53 55.89 62.56
CA ASP A 29 -27.63 55.60 63.70
C ASP A 29 -27.13 54.17 64.04
N ASN A 30 -25.83 54.02 63.76
CA ASN A 30 -24.77 53.46 64.63
C ASN A 30 -24.88 51.99 65.09
N ASN A 31 -24.34 51.07 64.28
CA ASN A 31 -23.60 49.90 64.78
C ASN A 31 -22.79 49.24 63.66
N ASN A 32 -21.69 48.56 64.01
CA ASN A 32 -20.88 47.71 63.13
C ASN A 32 -21.74 46.66 62.42
N ASN A 33 -22.32 47.02 61.28
CA ASN A 33 -23.10 46.14 60.44
C ASN A 33 -22.36 46.02 59.11
N THR A 34 -21.64 44.91 58.93
CA THR A 34 -21.45 44.31 57.61
C THR A 34 -22.82 44.28 56.95
N GLY A 35 -23.11 45.29 56.12
CA GLY A 35 -24.40 45.43 55.47
C GLY A 35 -24.67 44.16 54.70
N GLY A 36 -25.79 43.49 55.02
CA GLY A 36 -26.26 42.35 54.26
C GLY A 36 -26.55 42.81 52.84
N TYR A 37 -25.58 42.63 51.95
CA TYR A 37 -25.76 42.78 50.52
C TYR A 37 -26.77 41.74 50.05
N GLU A 38 -27.56 42.06 49.03
CA GLU A 38 -28.46 41.07 48.45
C GLU A 38 -27.63 40.03 47.68
N THR A 39 -27.43 38.86 48.30
CA THR A 39 -26.66 37.74 47.72
C THR A 39 -27.55 36.63 47.18
N GLY A 40 -28.88 36.72 47.25
CA GLY A 40 -29.77 35.60 46.92
C GLY A 40 -29.57 35.01 45.51
N SER A 41 -29.21 35.82 44.52
CA SER A 41 -28.83 35.33 43.18
C SER A 41 -27.43 34.72 43.14
N LEU A 42 -26.49 35.24 43.93
CA LEU A 42 -25.12 34.74 44.03
C LEU A 42 -25.08 33.40 44.78
N ASP A 43 -25.81 33.27 45.89
CA ASP A 43 -25.89 32.06 46.71
C ASP A 43 -26.48 30.88 45.90
N ALA A 44 -27.48 31.17 45.06
CA ALA A 44 -28.04 30.18 44.14
C ALA A 44 -27.00 29.70 43.10
N LEU A 45 -26.20 30.62 42.55
CA LEU A 45 -25.14 30.28 41.59
C LEU A 45 -23.96 29.55 42.24
N ILE A 46 -23.59 29.89 43.48
CA ILE A 46 -22.58 29.17 44.25
C ILE A 46 -23.04 27.73 44.46
N THR A 47 -24.29 27.53 44.90
CA THR A 47 -24.89 26.21 45.10
C THR A 47 -24.88 25.39 43.80
N GLU A 48 -25.22 26.02 42.67
CA GLU A 48 -25.18 25.38 41.36
C GLU A 48 -23.75 24.98 40.95
N ALA A 49 -22.78 25.89 41.09
CA ALA A 49 -21.39 25.65 40.74
C ALA A 49 -20.78 24.53 41.59
N GLU A 50 -20.98 24.56 42.92
CA GLU A 50 -20.53 23.50 43.83
C GLU A 50 -21.21 22.16 43.50
N GLY A 51 -22.51 22.20 43.16
CA GLY A 51 -23.26 21.03 42.71
C GLY A 51 -22.71 20.43 41.41
N LEU A 52 -22.32 21.26 40.44
CA LEU A 52 -21.68 20.83 39.20
C LEU A 52 -20.31 20.20 39.47
N ILE A 53 -19.47 20.84 40.30
CA ILE A 53 -18.15 20.34 40.67
C ILE A 53 -18.25 18.98 41.38
N ALA A 54 -19.19 18.84 42.31
CA ALA A 54 -19.34 17.62 43.11
C ALA A 54 -19.90 16.44 42.31
N ASN A 55 -20.86 16.68 41.41
CA ASN A 55 -21.65 15.61 40.79
C ASN A 55 -21.28 15.28 39.35
N SER A 56 -20.52 16.13 38.67
CA SER A 56 -20.11 15.84 37.30
C SER A 56 -18.96 14.85 37.23
N VAL A 57 -18.78 14.20 36.09
CA VAL A 57 -17.61 13.37 35.80
C VAL A 57 -16.72 14.15 34.84
N GLU A 58 -15.47 14.36 35.21
CA GLU A 58 -14.45 14.77 34.26
C GLU A 58 -13.81 13.53 33.66
N GLY A 59 -13.50 13.60 32.38
CA GLY A 59 -12.94 12.48 31.67
C GLY A 59 -12.75 12.81 30.21
N ILE A 60 -12.38 11.79 29.45
CA ILE A 60 -12.13 11.92 28.02
C ILE A 60 -13.14 11.13 27.19
N ASN A 61 -14.18 10.58 27.83
CA ASN A 61 -15.26 9.91 27.12
C ASN A 61 -16.30 10.93 26.68
N ALA A 62 -16.93 10.66 25.54
CA ALA A 62 -18.01 11.49 25.05
C ALA A 62 -19.14 11.62 26.10
N GLY A 63 -19.50 12.86 26.43
CA GLY A 63 -20.47 13.19 27.47
C GLY A 63 -19.87 13.56 28.82
N ASP A 64 -18.60 13.24 29.08
CA ASP A 64 -17.88 13.74 30.27
C ASP A 64 -17.61 15.25 30.14
N PHE A 65 -17.28 15.90 31.26
CA PHE A 65 -16.73 17.27 31.23
C PHE A 65 -15.23 17.23 30.96
N LYS A 66 -14.71 18.21 30.21
CA LYS A 66 -13.28 18.25 29.85
C LYS A 66 -12.40 18.29 31.12
N PRO A 67 -11.30 17.52 31.21
CA PRO A 67 -10.43 17.52 32.39
C PRO A 67 -9.92 18.94 32.73
N GLY A 68 -9.99 19.33 34.00
CA GLY A 68 -9.61 20.65 34.49
C GLY A 68 -10.73 21.70 34.51
N SER A 69 -11.91 21.40 33.94
CA SER A 69 -13.09 22.28 34.00
C SER A 69 -13.60 22.49 35.44
N LYS A 70 -13.49 21.46 36.28
CA LYS A 70 -13.84 21.52 37.71
C LYS A 70 -12.89 22.43 38.46
N ASP A 71 -11.60 22.29 38.23
CA ASP A 71 -10.59 23.14 38.87
C ASP A 71 -10.77 24.61 38.47
N GLU A 72 -11.00 24.89 37.19
CA GLU A 72 -11.27 26.26 36.71
C GLU A 72 -12.54 26.85 37.36
N LEU A 73 -13.63 26.06 37.45
CA LEU A 73 -14.85 26.51 38.12
C LEU A 73 -14.64 26.69 39.64
N GLN A 74 -13.86 25.81 40.28
CA GLN A 74 -13.53 25.87 41.70
C GLN A 74 -12.68 27.11 42.03
N GLU A 75 -11.72 27.48 41.17
CA GLU A 75 -10.96 28.73 41.33
C GLU A 75 -11.86 29.96 41.30
N VAL A 76 -12.88 29.96 40.44
CA VAL A 76 -13.85 31.06 40.38
C VAL A 76 -14.77 31.07 41.61
N VAL A 77 -15.22 29.91 42.09
CA VAL A 77 -15.98 29.79 43.34
C VAL A 77 -15.16 30.32 44.53
N ASN A 78 -13.87 29.98 44.62
CA ASN A 78 -12.97 30.48 45.67
C ASN A 78 -12.82 32.01 45.59
N TRP A 79 -12.69 32.56 44.39
CA TRP A 79 -12.65 34.00 44.17
C TRP A 79 -13.97 34.69 44.55
N VAL A 80 -15.12 34.06 44.29
CA VAL A 80 -16.44 34.58 44.66
C VAL A 80 -16.60 34.64 46.18
N TYR A 81 -16.20 33.59 46.92
CA TYR A 81 -16.21 33.62 48.38
C TYR A 81 -15.32 34.74 48.94
N TRP A 82 -14.10 34.90 48.40
CA TRP A 82 -13.25 36.03 48.76
C TRP A 82 -13.94 37.37 48.47
N ARG A 83 -14.66 37.49 47.36
CA ARG A 83 -15.39 38.71 47.01
C ARG A 83 -16.53 39.03 47.96
N ILE A 84 -17.28 38.04 48.43
CA ILE A 84 -18.34 38.24 49.43
C ILE A 84 -17.78 38.87 50.71
N ASP A 85 -16.63 38.38 51.18
CA ASP A 85 -16.00 38.87 52.42
C ASP A 85 -15.36 40.26 52.27
N ASN A 86 -15.06 40.69 51.04
CA ASN A 86 -14.26 41.89 50.76
C ASN A 86 -15.01 42.97 49.97
N ALA A 87 -16.30 42.77 49.68
CA ALA A 87 -17.09 43.71 48.89
C ALA A 87 -17.34 45.03 49.62
N LYS A 88 -17.11 46.14 48.93
CA LYS A 88 -17.29 47.51 49.43
C LYS A 88 -18.61 48.14 49.01
N ASN A 89 -19.28 47.56 48.03
CA ASN A 89 -20.58 48.00 47.51
C ASN A 89 -21.30 46.83 46.80
N GLN A 90 -22.59 47.02 46.50
CA GLN A 90 -23.44 46.03 45.85
C GLN A 90 -23.03 45.74 44.39
N GLU A 91 -22.36 46.69 43.71
CA GLU A 91 -21.90 46.53 42.33
C GLU A 91 -20.80 45.46 42.22
N GLU A 92 -19.89 45.39 43.21
CA GLU A 92 -18.87 44.33 43.26
C GLU A 92 -19.48 42.93 43.45
N ILE A 93 -20.62 42.82 44.14
CA ILE A 93 -21.39 41.58 44.27
C ILE A 93 -22.09 41.24 42.95
N ALA A 94 -22.65 42.23 42.26
CA ALA A 94 -23.26 42.04 40.94
C ALA A 94 -22.24 41.57 39.89
N ASP A 95 -21.01 42.10 39.92
CA ASP A 95 -19.91 41.62 39.08
C ASP A 95 -19.55 40.15 39.35
N ALA A 96 -19.59 39.74 40.62
CA ALA A 96 -19.35 38.35 41.00
C ALA A 96 -20.46 37.42 40.48
N VAL A 97 -21.72 37.84 40.49
CA VAL A 97 -22.85 37.12 39.88
C VAL A 97 -22.61 36.91 38.38
N VAL A 98 -22.24 37.97 37.66
CA VAL A 98 -21.98 37.89 36.22
C VAL A 98 -20.81 36.97 35.90
N LYS A 99 -19.72 37.08 36.66
CA LYS A 99 -18.55 36.22 36.46
C LYS A 99 -18.87 34.75 36.75
N LEU A 100 -19.52 34.44 37.87
CA LEU A 100 -19.85 33.06 38.21
C LEU A 100 -20.81 32.43 37.21
N GLN A 101 -21.86 33.14 36.79
CA GLN A 101 -22.77 32.66 35.75
C GLN A 101 -22.04 32.35 34.44
N ARG A 102 -21.14 33.24 34.00
CA ARG A 102 -20.33 33.01 32.79
C ARG A 102 -19.50 31.73 32.92
N TYR A 103 -18.89 31.47 34.07
CA TYR A 103 -18.06 30.27 34.27
C TYR A 103 -18.90 28.99 34.44
N ILE A 104 -20.10 29.07 34.99
CA ILE A 104 -21.08 27.97 34.95
C ILE A 104 -21.46 27.64 33.50
N ASP A 105 -21.70 28.67 32.68
CA ASP A 105 -22.03 28.47 31.26
C ASP A 105 -20.85 27.86 30.48
N ILE A 106 -19.61 28.30 30.77
CA ILE A 106 -18.37 27.70 30.24
C ILE A 106 -18.28 26.23 30.65
N PHE A 107 -18.46 25.93 31.94
CA PHE A 107 -18.43 24.56 32.45
C PHE A 107 -19.46 23.67 31.76
N LYS A 108 -20.71 24.12 31.64
CA LYS A 108 -21.79 23.38 30.97
C LYS A 108 -21.57 23.19 29.48
N ALA A 109 -20.82 24.07 28.84
CA ALA A 109 -20.45 23.96 27.43
C ALA A 109 -19.20 23.09 27.21
N ASN A 110 -18.37 22.89 28.25
CA ASN A 110 -17.17 22.05 28.22
C ASN A 110 -17.51 20.55 28.34
N ILE A 111 -18.44 20.08 27.52
CA ILE A 111 -18.74 18.66 27.37
C ILE A 111 -17.89 18.10 26.24
N VAL A 112 -17.38 16.91 26.48
CA VAL A 112 -16.55 16.12 25.60
C VAL A 112 -17.45 15.57 24.46
N ALA A 113 -17.27 16.04 23.22
CA ALA A 113 -18.04 15.58 22.05
C ALA A 113 -17.30 14.43 21.35
N VAL A 114 -18.04 13.48 20.74
CA VAL A 114 -17.42 12.38 19.97
C VAL A 114 -16.60 12.96 18.83
N ALA A 115 -15.28 12.74 18.83
CA ALA A 115 -14.37 13.19 17.79
C ALA A 115 -13.05 12.41 17.85
N MET A 116 -12.43 12.20 16.69
CA MET A 116 -11.16 11.49 16.56
C MET A 116 -10.12 12.46 16.00
N PRO A 117 -8.86 12.43 16.45
CA PRO A 117 -7.82 13.26 15.89
C PRO A 117 -7.53 12.77 14.47
N TYR A 118 -7.75 13.65 13.51
CA TYR A 118 -7.39 13.45 12.12
C TYR A 118 -6.03 14.10 11.86
N ILE A 119 -5.00 13.26 11.79
CA ILE A 119 -3.64 13.62 11.42
C ILE A 119 -3.60 13.81 9.90
N GLN A 120 -3.50 15.08 9.47
CA GLN A 120 -3.40 15.41 8.05
C GLN A 120 -1.95 15.32 7.59
N GLN A 121 -1.76 15.00 6.31
CA GLN A 121 -0.47 14.78 5.70
C GLN A 121 0.34 16.08 5.48
N GLU A 122 0.65 16.77 6.57
CA GLU A 122 1.47 17.98 6.61
C GLU A 122 2.79 17.78 7.35
N ASN A 123 3.86 18.44 6.89
CA ASN A 123 5.15 18.30 7.55
C ASN A 123 5.04 18.74 9.02
N ASP A 124 5.81 18.11 9.89
CA ASP A 124 5.83 18.43 11.33
C ASP A 124 4.47 18.21 12.05
N THR A 125 3.58 17.39 11.48
CA THR A 125 2.28 17.06 12.06
C THR A 125 2.32 15.72 12.78
N TYR A 126 2.03 15.69 14.08
CA TYR A 126 2.01 14.48 14.91
C TYR A 126 1.40 14.72 16.30
N ILE A 127 1.04 13.65 17.01
CA ILE A 127 0.73 13.70 18.45
C ILE A 127 1.98 13.29 19.22
N GLN A 128 2.52 14.18 20.04
CA GLN A 128 3.73 13.93 20.84
C GLN A 128 3.36 13.39 22.22
N ILE A 129 3.97 12.28 22.64
CA ILE A 129 3.81 11.72 23.99
C ILE A 129 4.95 12.24 24.89
N SER A 130 4.63 12.51 26.16
CA SER A 130 5.58 13.02 27.14
C SER A 130 6.76 12.08 27.38
N ASP A 131 7.95 12.65 27.50
CA ASP A 131 9.23 11.93 27.54
C ASP A 131 9.39 10.96 28.73
N ASN A 132 8.56 11.07 29.77
CA ASN A 132 8.55 10.10 30.87
C ASN A 132 8.09 8.69 30.45
N ILE A 133 7.66 8.48 29.19
CA ILE A 133 7.41 7.15 28.59
C ILE A 133 8.71 6.40 28.23
N LYS A 134 9.83 7.11 28.04
CA LYS A 134 11.11 6.53 27.60
C LYS A 134 11.61 5.34 28.43
N PRO A 135 11.48 5.32 29.78
CA PRO A 135 11.85 4.14 30.56
C PRO A 135 11.08 2.87 30.19
N VAL A 136 9.80 2.98 29.80
CA VAL A 136 8.98 1.86 29.31
C VAL A 136 9.51 1.39 27.95
N LEU A 137 9.79 2.34 27.05
CA LEU A 137 10.32 2.05 25.71
C LEU A 137 11.76 1.50 25.71
N ASN A 138 12.49 1.65 26.81
CA ASN A 138 13.82 1.04 26.98
C ASN A 138 13.74 -0.42 27.45
N GLY A 139 12.56 -0.89 27.87
CA GLY A 139 12.32 -2.24 28.35
C GLY A 139 11.63 -3.11 27.29
N ALA A 140 11.05 -4.21 27.77
CA ALA A 140 10.12 -5.00 26.98
C ALA A 140 8.75 -4.30 26.98
N PHE A 141 8.10 -4.19 25.82
CA PHE A 141 6.84 -3.46 25.69
C PHE A 141 5.95 -4.01 24.58
N THR A 142 4.69 -3.58 24.59
CA THR A 142 3.75 -3.71 23.47
C THR A 142 3.09 -2.36 23.21
N ILE A 143 3.06 -1.91 21.96
CA ILE A 143 2.29 -0.72 21.53
C ILE A 143 1.16 -1.20 20.64
N GLU A 144 -0.06 -0.69 20.87
CA GLU A 144 -1.22 -0.97 20.03
C GLU A 144 -1.89 0.33 19.59
N ILE A 145 -2.35 0.37 18.34
CA ILE A 145 -3.09 1.50 17.77
C ILE A 145 -4.26 1.00 16.93
N ASP A 146 -5.43 1.60 17.13
CA ASP A 146 -6.55 1.50 16.20
C ASP A 146 -6.54 2.74 15.31
N CYS A 147 -6.32 2.54 14.01
CA CYS A 147 -6.15 3.61 13.05
C CYS A 147 -7.08 3.43 11.84
N TYR A 148 -7.51 4.55 11.27
CA TYR A 148 -8.18 4.60 9.98
C TYR A 148 -7.26 5.34 9.03
N ILE A 149 -6.66 4.62 8.09
CA ILE A 149 -5.81 5.24 7.08
C ILE A 149 -6.73 5.87 6.03
N VAL A 150 -6.65 7.19 5.89
CA VAL A 150 -7.48 7.93 4.93
C VAL A 150 -7.08 7.51 3.53
N ASP A 151 -5.82 7.63 3.16
CA ASP A 151 -5.25 7.11 1.92
C ASP A 151 -3.82 6.60 2.16
N LEU A 152 -3.33 5.77 1.26
CA LEU A 152 -2.00 5.17 1.38
C LEU A 152 -0.88 6.06 0.80
N ASN A 153 -1.19 7.21 0.20
CA ASN A 153 -0.17 8.02 -0.47
C ASN A 153 0.93 8.41 0.52
N THR A 154 2.17 8.49 0.04
CA THR A 154 3.33 8.91 0.83
C THR A 154 3.68 10.34 0.45
N LYS A 155 3.91 11.21 1.44
CA LYS A 155 4.43 12.56 1.18
C LYS A 155 5.95 12.57 0.97
N GLY A 156 6.65 11.87 1.85
CA GLY A 156 8.09 11.62 1.76
C GLY A 156 8.37 10.15 1.44
N TYR A 157 9.38 9.61 2.11
CA TYR A 157 9.82 8.23 1.92
C TYR A 157 8.80 7.17 2.38
N SER A 158 8.08 7.41 3.47
CA SER A 158 7.13 6.46 4.09
C SER A 158 6.10 7.21 4.93
N ASN A 159 5.12 6.50 5.50
CA ASN A 159 4.17 7.03 6.47
C ASN A 159 4.37 6.33 7.83
N ASN A 160 4.77 7.05 8.89
CA ASN A 160 5.08 6.47 10.20
C ASN A 160 3.86 6.50 11.16
N LEU A 161 3.28 5.34 11.48
CA LEU A 161 2.12 5.23 12.40
C LEU A 161 2.45 5.72 13.80
N PHE A 162 3.57 5.26 14.34
CA PHE A 162 4.14 5.74 15.58
C PHE A 162 5.64 5.45 15.57
N SER A 163 6.42 6.34 16.17
CA SER A 163 7.87 6.22 16.15
C SER A 163 8.54 7.05 17.24
N CYS A 164 9.73 6.62 17.64
CA CYS A 164 10.66 7.39 18.46
C CYS A 164 12.02 7.20 17.79
N GLU A 165 12.43 8.12 16.93
CA GLU A 165 13.59 7.94 16.04
C GLU A 165 14.56 9.11 16.17
N GLN A 166 15.86 8.84 16.22
CA GLN A 166 16.90 9.85 16.23
C GLN A 166 18.06 9.48 15.31
N SER A 167 18.85 10.48 14.90
CA SER A 167 20.12 10.24 14.22
C SER A 167 21.26 10.86 15.02
N GLY A 168 22.38 10.12 15.11
CA GLY A 168 23.55 10.47 15.91
C GLY A 168 23.46 10.11 17.41
N PRO A 169 23.50 8.82 17.80
CA PRO A 169 23.54 7.63 16.93
C PRO A 169 22.16 7.28 16.37
N ASP A 170 22.12 6.48 15.29
CA ASP A 170 20.87 5.94 14.77
C ASP A 170 20.25 4.97 15.79
N SER A 171 19.22 5.46 16.47
CA SER A 171 18.54 4.73 17.53
C SER A 171 17.06 5.04 17.55
N GLY A 172 16.29 4.14 18.15
CA GLY A 172 14.85 4.23 18.22
C GLY A 172 14.14 3.08 17.52
N PHE A 173 12.88 3.33 17.18
CA PHE A 173 12.07 2.45 16.36
C PHE A 173 10.97 3.23 15.64
N GLY A 174 10.42 2.64 14.59
CA GLY A 174 9.23 3.12 13.90
C GLY A 174 8.44 1.98 13.30
N VAL A 175 7.11 2.15 13.24
CA VAL A 175 6.23 1.33 12.40
C VAL A 175 5.78 2.21 11.24
N ARG A 176 6.13 1.81 10.00
CA ARG A 176 5.92 2.63 8.80
C ARG A 176 5.25 1.84 7.68
N TYR A 177 4.38 2.49 6.90
CA TYR A 177 3.74 1.91 5.71
C TYR A 177 4.01 2.73 4.45
N PHE A 178 3.73 2.12 3.29
CA PHE A 178 3.97 2.68 1.95
C PHE A 178 2.71 2.71 1.09
N SER A 179 2.81 3.31 -0.11
CA SER A 179 1.71 3.52 -1.06
C SER A 179 1.07 2.25 -1.61
N ASP A 180 1.80 1.14 -1.61
CA ASP A 180 1.32 -0.18 -1.99
C ASP A 180 0.69 -0.95 -0.80
N GLY A 181 0.67 -0.38 0.40
CA GLY A 181 0.14 -1.01 1.60
C GLY A 181 1.11 -1.96 2.31
N LYS A 182 2.38 -2.05 1.88
CA LYS A 182 3.43 -2.70 2.69
C LYS A 182 3.60 -1.96 4.01
N ILE A 183 3.92 -2.70 5.07
CA ILE A 183 4.20 -2.15 6.40
C ILE A 183 5.45 -2.81 6.99
N GLN A 184 6.28 -2.03 7.68
CA GLN A 184 7.55 -2.48 8.22
C GLN A 184 7.73 -1.99 9.65
N VAL A 185 8.47 -2.77 10.43
CA VAL A 185 9.11 -2.28 11.65
C VAL A 185 10.57 -1.96 11.36
N VAL A 186 10.99 -0.76 11.75
CA VAL A 186 12.37 -0.30 11.65
C VAL A 186 12.92 -0.07 13.05
N VAL A 187 14.15 -0.49 13.30
CA VAL A 187 14.83 -0.40 14.60
C VAL A 187 16.22 0.20 14.41
N GLY A 188 16.58 1.14 15.28
CA GLY A 188 17.91 1.73 15.31
C GLY A 188 18.83 0.99 16.27
N ASN A 189 20.01 0.59 15.79
CA ASN A 189 21.03 -0.16 16.55
C ASN A 189 22.46 0.39 16.36
N ASN A 190 22.60 1.72 16.21
CA ASN A 190 23.72 2.44 15.57
C ASN A 190 23.72 2.34 14.04
N ASN A 191 22.70 1.71 13.47
CA ASN A 191 22.31 1.74 12.07
C ASN A 191 20.78 1.56 12.02
N TRP A 192 20.14 1.90 10.91
CA TRP A 192 18.73 1.61 10.70
C TRP A 192 18.56 0.24 10.04
N VAL A 193 17.80 -0.65 10.69
CA VAL A 193 17.50 -1.99 10.18
C VAL A 193 16.00 -2.22 10.18
N ASP A 194 15.42 -2.54 9.03
CA ASP A 194 14.00 -2.85 8.88
C ASP A 194 13.74 -4.35 8.71
N SER A 195 12.48 -4.74 8.85
CA SER A 195 12.01 -6.11 8.68
C SER A 195 11.99 -6.60 7.21
N GLY A 196 12.35 -5.75 6.24
CA GLY A 196 12.15 -6.02 4.81
C GLY A 196 10.67 -6.16 4.42
N ASP A 197 10.43 -6.70 3.23
CA ASP A 197 9.10 -6.82 2.62
C ASP A 197 8.31 -8.08 3.09
N GLN A 198 8.49 -8.49 4.35
CA GLN A 198 7.78 -9.63 4.93
C GLN A 198 6.25 -9.43 4.91
N ALA A 199 5.79 -8.22 5.23
CA ALA A 199 4.40 -7.83 5.08
C ALA A 199 4.19 -7.21 3.69
N GLY A 200 3.72 -8.03 2.74
CA GLY A 200 3.58 -7.65 1.33
C GLY A 200 2.54 -6.54 1.06
N ALA A 201 2.46 -6.14 -0.21
CA ALA A 201 1.50 -5.13 -0.67
C ALA A 201 0.05 -5.50 -0.29
N GLY A 202 -0.76 -4.51 0.06
CA GLY A 202 -2.15 -4.67 0.48
C GLY A 202 -2.35 -5.15 1.93
N THR A 203 -1.29 -5.25 2.73
CA THR A 203 -1.40 -5.56 4.17
C THR A 203 -2.13 -4.44 4.90
N MET A 204 -1.68 -3.20 4.73
CA MET A 204 -2.40 -2.00 5.15
C MET A 204 -3.38 -1.57 4.07
N LYS A 205 -4.54 -1.09 4.52
CA LYS A 205 -5.64 -0.68 3.66
C LYS A 205 -6.14 0.70 4.08
N SER A 206 -6.50 1.49 3.10
CA SER A 206 -7.21 2.75 3.31
C SER A 206 -8.71 2.50 3.38
N GLY A 207 -9.44 3.41 4.01
CA GLY A 207 -10.89 3.40 3.98
C GLY A 207 -11.56 2.50 5.04
N GLU A 208 -10.79 1.81 5.88
CA GLU A 208 -11.30 0.97 6.97
C GLU A 208 -10.48 1.11 8.27
N TRP A 209 -11.11 0.74 9.40
CA TRP A 209 -10.43 0.70 10.70
C TRP A 209 -9.55 -0.54 10.77
N MET A 210 -8.29 -0.34 11.16
CA MET A 210 -7.30 -1.39 11.31
C MET A 210 -6.64 -1.30 12.68
N HIS A 211 -6.39 -2.46 13.27
CA HIS A 211 -5.59 -2.59 14.49
C HIS A 211 -4.15 -2.95 14.12
N VAL A 212 -3.18 -2.21 14.66
CA VAL A 212 -1.75 -2.49 14.48
C VAL A 212 -1.09 -2.60 15.85
N ALA A 213 -0.31 -3.66 16.06
CA ALA A 213 0.45 -3.85 17.29
C ALA A 213 1.93 -4.16 17.03
N LEU A 214 2.79 -3.64 17.88
CA LEU A 214 4.23 -3.94 17.90
C LEU A 214 4.58 -4.51 19.27
N THR A 215 5.07 -5.75 19.32
CA THR A 215 5.74 -6.28 20.51
C THR A 215 7.25 -6.09 20.40
N ASN A 216 7.93 -5.85 21.52
CA ASN A 216 9.38 -5.70 21.58
C ASN A 216 9.94 -6.32 22.86
N THR A 217 10.88 -7.26 22.73
CA THR A 217 11.62 -7.84 23.87
C THR A 217 12.95 -7.12 24.18
N GLY A 218 13.33 -6.15 23.35
CA GLY A 218 14.63 -5.48 23.30
C GLY A 218 15.49 -5.95 22.13
N SER A 219 15.35 -7.19 21.66
CA SER A 219 16.11 -7.74 20.52
C SER A 219 15.28 -8.60 19.57
N HIS A 220 13.97 -8.62 19.74
CA HIS A 220 13.02 -9.33 18.90
C HIS A 220 11.72 -8.52 18.87
N GLN A 221 11.32 -8.12 17.67
CA GLN A 221 10.10 -7.36 17.44
C GLN A 221 9.17 -8.12 16.51
N ILE A 222 7.89 -8.16 16.84
CA ILE A 222 6.86 -8.73 15.98
C ILE A 222 5.80 -7.67 15.72
N LEU A 223 5.51 -7.44 14.44
CA LEU A 223 4.46 -6.56 13.97
C LEU A 223 3.20 -7.38 13.67
N TYR A 224 2.06 -6.92 14.18
CA TYR A 224 0.75 -7.51 13.96
C TYR A 224 -0.18 -6.52 13.27
N VAL A 225 -0.99 -7.03 12.35
CA VAL A 225 -2.08 -6.28 11.70
C VAL A 225 -3.36 -7.09 11.83
N ASN A 226 -4.40 -6.49 12.42
CA ASN A 226 -5.68 -7.14 12.72
C ASN A 226 -5.50 -8.48 13.47
N GLY A 227 -4.53 -8.54 14.38
CA GLY A 227 -4.22 -9.72 15.22
C GLY A 227 -3.31 -10.77 14.57
N ALA A 228 -3.07 -10.71 13.26
CA ALA A 228 -2.14 -11.61 12.58
C ALA A 228 -0.71 -11.07 12.62
N ALA A 229 0.28 -11.91 12.94
CA ALA A 229 1.69 -11.55 12.82
C ALA A 229 2.09 -11.45 11.34
N VAL A 230 2.65 -10.30 10.93
CA VAL A 230 2.96 -10.01 9.52
C VAL A 230 4.45 -9.76 9.24
N ALA A 231 5.23 -9.39 10.26
CA ALA A 231 6.67 -9.19 10.10
C ALA A 231 7.42 -9.36 11.42
N THR A 232 8.69 -9.77 11.31
CA THR A 232 9.63 -9.92 12.43
C THR A 232 10.92 -9.15 12.15
N ASN A 233 11.51 -8.57 13.21
CA ASN A 233 12.85 -7.98 13.18
C ASN A 233 13.64 -8.50 14.39
N ASP A 234 14.82 -9.09 14.14
CA ASP A 234 15.69 -9.72 15.14
C ASP A 234 16.91 -8.85 15.47
N ASN A 235 16.71 -7.53 15.57
CA ASN A 235 17.76 -6.59 15.89
C ASN A 235 17.59 -5.96 17.28
N THR A 236 18.71 -5.70 17.92
CA THR A 236 18.75 -5.00 19.21
C THR A 236 18.25 -3.58 19.06
N HIS A 237 17.17 -3.25 19.76
CA HIS A 237 16.65 -1.90 19.88
C HIS A 237 17.53 -1.07 20.80
N LEU A 238 18.03 0.06 20.28
CA LEU A 238 18.65 1.12 21.07
C LEU A 238 17.64 2.25 21.28
N LEU A 239 17.49 2.73 22.52
CA LEU A 239 16.57 3.83 22.82
C LEU A 239 16.99 5.14 22.13
N ALA A 240 16.00 5.87 21.60
CA ALA A 240 16.17 7.27 21.18
C ALA A 240 16.01 8.21 22.39
N VAL A 241 17.12 8.71 22.92
CA VAL A 241 17.14 9.54 24.14
C VAL A 241 16.82 11.01 23.88
N ASP A 242 17.16 11.53 22.70
CA ASP A 242 17.09 12.96 22.36
C ASP A 242 15.82 13.36 21.59
N LYS A 243 15.04 12.37 21.14
CA LYS A 243 13.80 12.58 20.40
C LYS A 243 12.61 12.05 21.19
N SER A 244 11.45 12.67 20.97
CA SER A 244 10.21 12.27 21.65
C SER A 244 9.52 11.15 20.88
N PHE A 245 8.74 10.35 21.60
CA PHE A 245 7.85 9.37 20.99
C PHE A 245 6.60 10.07 20.44
N VAL A 246 6.24 9.78 19.19
CA VAL A 246 5.15 10.45 18.49
C VAL A 246 4.26 9.46 17.74
N ILE A 247 3.01 9.85 17.51
CA ILE A 247 2.01 9.15 16.70
C ILE A 247 1.77 9.95 15.41
N GLY A 248 1.82 9.26 14.27
CA GLY A 248 1.47 9.75 12.94
C GLY A 248 2.59 10.43 12.15
N ASN A 249 3.83 10.41 12.64
CA ASN A 249 5.00 10.90 11.90
C ASN A 249 6.31 10.32 12.47
N SER A 250 7.43 10.76 11.90
CA SER A 250 8.76 10.68 12.51
C SER A 250 9.12 11.99 13.23
N PRO A 251 9.70 11.92 14.44
CA PRO A 251 10.22 13.10 15.14
C PRO A 251 11.57 13.60 14.55
N MET A 252 12.11 12.88 13.56
CA MET A 252 13.37 13.21 12.87
C MET A 252 13.15 13.55 11.39
N TRP A 253 12.37 12.77 10.65
CA TRP A 253 12.07 12.98 9.23
C TRP A 253 10.63 13.42 9.04
N THR A 254 10.43 14.73 9.03
CA THR A 254 9.12 15.32 9.32
C THR A 254 8.14 15.25 8.14
N ASP A 255 8.60 14.72 7.00
CA ASP A 255 7.83 14.40 5.78
C ASP A 255 7.24 12.98 5.78
N ARG A 256 7.50 12.17 6.83
CA ARG A 256 6.97 10.80 6.98
C ARG A 256 5.62 10.74 7.68
N VAL A 257 4.78 11.74 7.44
CA VAL A 257 3.49 11.96 8.09
C VAL A 257 2.41 11.05 7.50
N CYS A 258 1.61 10.44 8.37
CA CYS A 258 0.42 9.68 7.96
C CYS A 258 -0.75 10.60 7.59
N ASN A 259 -1.63 10.11 6.71
CA ASN A 259 -2.97 10.65 6.58
C ASN A 259 -3.96 9.71 7.30
N MET A 260 -4.21 9.92 8.59
CA MET A 260 -4.95 8.94 9.39
C MET A 260 -5.77 9.53 10.54
N LEU A 261 -6.79 8.78 10.96
CA LEU A 261 -7.47 8.96 12.23
C LEU A 261 -6.99 7.90 13.22
N VAL A 262 -7.02 8.24 14.51
CA VAL A 262 -6.70 7.32 15.60
C VAL A 262 -7.91 7.22 16.52
N ARG A 263 -8.26 6.02 16.98
CA ARG A 263 -9.34 5.80 17.94
C ARG A 263 -8.85 5.29 19.29
N GLU A 264 -7.83 4.44 19.28
CA GLU A 264 -7.30 3.87 20.51
C GLU A 264 -5.78 3.83 20.38
N PHE A 265 -5.09 4.21 21.45
CA PHE A 265 -3.64 4.08 21.52
C PHE A 265 -3.22 3.60 22.91
N ARG A 266 -2.45 2.50 22.96
CA ARG A 266 -2.10 1.80 24.19
C ARG A 266 -0.61 1.47 24.21
N VAL A 267 0.02 1.59 25.38
CA VAL A 267 1.39 1.11 25.64
C VAL A 267 1.40 0.23 26.89
N TRP A 268 1.91 -0.97 26.75
CA TRP A 268 2.08 -1.96 27.81
C TRP A 268 3.55 -2.12 28.17
N ASN A 269 3.87 -2.32 29.46
CA ASN A 269 5.22 -2.61 29.96
C ASN A 269 5.66 -4.09 29.81
N SER A 270 4.96 -4.85 28.97
CA SER A 270 5.19 -6.27 28.76
C SER A 270 4.95 -6.65 27.31
N VAL A 271 5.48 -7.81 26.92
CA VAL A 271 5.22 -8.42 25.60
C VAL A 271 3.95 -9.23 25.69
N LEU A 272 2.89 -8.75 25.04
CA LEU A 272 1.63 -9.47 24.95
C LEU A 272 1.78 -10.66 23.99
N ASP A 273 1.09 -11.75 24.31
CA ASP A 273 1.01 -12.89 23.41
C ASP A 273 -0.03 -12.64 22.30
N PRO A 274 0.00 -13.43 21.19
CA PRO A 274 -0.94 -13.23 20.08
C PRO A 274 -2.42 -13.34 20.47
N ALA A 275 -2.77 -14.13 21.49
CA ALA A 275 -4.16 -14.28 21.91
C ALA A 275 -4.65 -13.04 22.67
N ALA A 276 -3.79 -12.43 23.50
CA ALA A 276 -4.06 -11.15 24.15
C ALA A 276 -4.21 -10.02 23.13
N ILE A 277 -3.31 -9.94 22.13
CA ILE A 277 -3.41 -8.96 21.03
C ILE A 277 -4.73 -9.11 20.28
N GLN A 278 -5.11 -10.35 19.93
CA GLN A 278 -6.37 -10.62 19.25
C GLN A 278 -7.60 -10.24 20.09
N ALA A 279 -7.55 -10.45 21.41
CA ALA A 279 -8.64 -10.06 22.33
C ALA A 279 -8.75 -8.54 22.48
N ASN A 280 -7.62 -7.82 22.45
CA ASN A 280 -7.57 -6.37 22.64
C ASN A 280 -8.21 -5.58 21.50
N ILE A 281 -8.36 -6.15 20.30
CA ILE A 281 -8.95 -5.49 19.11
C ILE A 281 -10.38 -4.99 19.38
N SER A 282 -11.16 -5.68 20.20
CA SER A 282 -12.56 -5.33 20.51
C SER A 282 -12.81 -5.05 21.98
N ALA A 283 -11.76 -5.00 22.79
CA ALA A 283 -11.87 -4.79 24.24
C ALA A 283 -11.99 -3.29 24.56
N GLY A 284 -12.78 -2.98 25.59
CA GLY A 284 -12.74 -1.68 26.25
C GLY A 284 -11.80 -1.74 27.45
N PHE A 285 -11.07 -0.65 27.69
CA PHE A 285 -10.12 -0.51 28.80
C PHE A 285 -10.50 0.66 29.69
N THR A 286 -10.04 0.62 30.93
CA THR A 286 -10.30 1.64 31.96
C THR A 286 -9.06 2.42 32.35
N GLY A 287 -7.87 1.96 31.95
CA GLY A 287 -6.58 2.51 32.38
C GLY A 287 -6.04 1.91 33.68
N SER A 288 -6.70 0.89 34.24
CA SER A 288 -6.32 0.23 35.50
C SER A 288 -5.82 -1.20 35.31
N GLU A 289 -5.72 -1.65 34.06
CA GLU A 289 -5.30 -2.98 33.69
C GLU A 289 -3.82 -3.22 34.04
N ALA A 290 -3.51 -4.42 34.52
CA ALA A 290 -2.14 -4.76 34.91
C ALA A 290 -1.19 -4.66 33.70
N GLY A 291 -0.16 -3.84 33.83
CA GLY A 291 0.86 -3.63 32.80
C GLY A 291 0.50 -2.61 31.72
N LEU A 292 -0.71 -2.03 31.73
CA LEU A 292 -1.08 -0.91 30.87
C LEU A 292 -0.49 0.37 31.47
N GLU A 293 0.50 0.95 30.81
CA GLU A 293 1.18 2.16 31.28
C GLU A 293 0.53 3.42 30.73
N CYS A 294 0.21 3.43 29.43
CA CYS A 294 -0.31 4.60 28.75
C CYS A 294 -1.54 4.22 27.94
N TYR A 295 -2.63 4.97 28.12
CA TYR A 295 -3.85 4.72 27.37
C TYR A 295 -4.59 6.01 26.98
N PHE A 296 -4.73 6.22 25.67
CA PHE A 296 -5.55 7.26 25.06
C PHE A 296 -6.70 6.63 24.25
N PRO A 297 -7.91 6.50 24.84
CA PRO A 297 -9.14 6.30 24.09
C PRO A 297 -9.51 7.60 23.38
N PHE A 298 -8.99 7.74 22.15
CA PHE A 298 -9.34 8.82 21.24
C PHE A 298 -10.79 8.65 20.78
N GLY A 299 -11.72 9.13 21.59
CA GLY A 299 -13.14 9.14 21.29
C GLY A 299 -13.74 10.54 21.34
N SER A 300 -12.95 11.57 21.64
CA SER A 300 -13.47 12.92 21.80
C SER A 300 -12.45 14.05 21.63
N ASP A 301 -12.92 15.30 21.41
CA ASP A 301 -12.04 16.47 21.33
C ASP A 301 -11.43 16.85 22.68
N LEU A 302 -10.16 16.47 22.85
CA LEU A 302 -9.33 16.72 24.04
C LEU A 302 -8.52 18.02 23.96
N GLY A 303 -8.70 18.83 22.92
CA GLY A 303 -7.90 20.04 22.69
C GLY A 303 -6.48 19.72 22.20
N SER A 304 -5.54 20.65 22.41
CA SER A 304 -4.17 20.54 21.92
C SER A 304 -3.22 19.83 22.89
N ASP A 305 -3.57 19.76 24.16
CA ASP A 305 -2.75 19.19 25.23
C ASP A 305 -3.67 18.45 26.21
N PHE A 306 -3.41 17.16 26.45
CA PHE A 306 -4.28 16.30 27.24
C PHE A 306 -3.49 15.21 27.96
N SER A 307 -4.09 14.63 29.00
CA SER A 307 -3.51 13.51 29.77
C SER A 307 -4.14 12.19 29.34
N ASP A 308 -3.38 11.11 29.51
CA ASP A 308 -3.87 9.75 29.33
C ASP A 308 -4.77 9.33 30.51
N VAL A 309 -5.55 8.25 30.37
CA VAL A 309 -6.50 7.84 31.43
C VAL A 309 -5.83 7.19 32.64
N THR A 310 -4.58 6.73 32.52
CA THR A 310 -3.82 6.25 33.68
C THR A 310 -3.35 7.40 34.57
N GLY A 311 -3.34 8.63 34.04
CA GLY A 311 -2.94 9.85 34.74
C GLY A 311 -1.42 10.07 34.80
N ASN A 312 -0.63 9.26 34.08
CA ASN A 312 0.83 9.28 34.16
C ASN A 312 1.50 9.97 32.98
N TYR A 313 0.81 10.08 31.85
CA TYR A 313 1.37 10.56 30.59
C TYR A 313 0.56 11.71 30.00
N LYS A 314 1.24 12.56 29.24
CA LYS A 314 0.63 13.68 28.51
C LYS A 314 0.86 13.54 27.02
N ALA A 315 -0.07 14.05 26.24
CA ALA A 315 0.04 14.17 24.80
C ALA A 315 -0.18 15.62 24.36
N SER A 316 0.57 16.04 23.34
CA SER A 316 0.46 17.37 22.72
C SER A 316 0.36 17.24 21.20
N ILE A 317 -0.64 17.90 20.60
CA ILE A 317 -0.79 18.02 19.16
C ILE A 317 0.25 18.99 18.58
N LYS A 318 0.92 18.59 17.49
CA LYS A 318 1.80 19.40 16.66
C LYS A 318 1.31 19.37 15.21
N GLY A 319 1.42 20.51 14.51
CA GLY A 319 1.02 20.64 13.11
C GLY A 319 -0.49 20.61 12.89
N LYS A 320 -0.91 20.04 11.75
CA LYS A 320 -2.29 20.09 11.25
C LYS A 320 -3.08 18.85 11.69
N ILE A 321 -3.62 18.89 12.91
CA ILE A 321 -4.56 17.88 13.43
C ILE A 321 -5.90 18.54 13.72
N ASP A 322 -6.96 18.02 13.10
CA ASP A 322 -8.34 18.46 13.35
C ASP A 322 -9.10 17.34 14.08
N TRP A 323 -10.00 17.68 14.99
CA TRP A 323 -10.89 16.71 15.62
C TRP A 323 -12.16 16.53 14.76
N VAL A 324 -12.43 15.32 14.30
CA VAL A 324 -13.54 15.01 13.37
C VAL A 324 -14.43 13.89 13.89
N ASN A 325 -15.73 13.95 13.61
CA ASN A 325 -16.69 12.98 14.14
C ASN A 325 -16.80 11.71 13.29
N GLU A 326 -16.41 11.79 12.02
CA GLU A 326 -16.41 10.69 11.05
C GLU A 326 -15.14 10.78 10.21
N PRO A 327 -14.62 9.65 9.68
CA PRO A 327 -13.54 9.68 8.71
C PRO A 327 -13.85 10.59 7.52
N PRO A 328 -12.87 11.37 7.03
CA PRO A 328 -13.07 12.21 5.86
C PRO A 328 -13.27 11.35 4.61
N VAL A 329 -14.10 11.83 3.69
CA VAL A 329 -14.29 11.20 2.38
C VAL A 329 -13.16 11.66 1.44
N ILE A 330 -12.38 10.71 0.90
CA ILE A 330 -11.37 11.01 -0.11
C ILE A 330 -12.08 11.45 -1.40
N VAL A 331 -11.62 12.56 -1.98
CA VAL A 331 -11.98 12.96 -3.34
C VAL A 331 -10.76 12.72 -4.21
N LEU A 332 -10.78 11.65 -5.00
CA LEU A 332 -9.71 11.34 -5.96
C LEU A 332 -9.79 12.29 -7.15
N ASP A 333 -8.63 12.74 -7.63
CA ASP A 333 -8.50 13.43 -8.91
C ASP A 333 -8.45 12.40 -10.03
N LYS A 334 -9.51 12.38 -10.83
CA LYS A 334 -9.70 11.45 -11.94
C LYS A 334 -9.30 12.05 -13.29
N SER A 335 -9.00 13.35 -13.33
CA SER A 335 -8.85 14.10 -14.58
C SER A 335 -7.71 13.61 -15.47
N LYS A 336 -6.59 13.17 -14.87
CA LYS A 336 -5.45 12.62 -15.62
C LYS A 336 -5.84 11.33 -16.37
N LEU A 337 -6.49 10.38 -15.68
CA LEU A 337 -6.89 9.12 -16.30
C LEU A 337 -8.01 9.33 -17.32
N GLU A 338 -8.97 10.20 -17.03
CA GLU A 338 -10.00 10.61 -17.99
C GLU A 338 -9.38 11.23 -19.26
N GLY A 339 -8.38 12.10 -19.10
CA GLY A 339 -7.62 12.69 -20.20
C GLY A 339 -6.89 11.63 -21.03
N ALA A 340 -6.16 10.72 -20.38
CA ALA A 340 -5.43 9.64 -21.07
C ALA A 340 -6.38 8.68 -21.81
N ILE A 341 -7.56 8.37 -21.24
CA ILE A 341 -8.60 7.59 -21.91
C ILE A 341 -9.09 8.33 -23.16
N GLN A 342 -9.30 9.64 -23.07
CA GLN A 342 -9.71 10.45 -24.21
C GLN A 342 -8.62 10.48 -25.29
N ASP A 343 -7.36 10.69 -24.93
CA ASP A 343 -6.23 10.70 -25.86
C ASP A 343 -6.11 9.36 -26.60
N LEU A 344 -6.23 8.23 -25.88
CA LEU A 344 -6.22 6.91 -26.50
C LEU A 344 -7.46 6.68 -27.39
N THR A 345 -8.62 7.20 -27.01
CA THR A 345 -9.86 7.13 -27.82
C THR A 345 -9.71 7.94 -29.11
N ASP A 346 -9.11 9.12 -29.04
CA ASP A 346 -8.85 9.98 -30.19
C ASP A 346 -7.79 9.34 -31.11
N PHE A 347 -6.72 8.80 -30.53
CA PHE A 347 -5.73 8.02 -31.26
C PHE A 347 -6.38 6.82 -31.98
N LYS A 348 -7.22 6.05 -31.29
CA LYS A 348 -7.99 4.94 -31.87
C LYS A 348 -8.77 5.36 -33.11
N ALA A 349 -9.38 6.55 -33.11
CA ALA A 349 -10.16 7.05 -34.23
C ALA A 349 -9.32 7.37 -35.49
N THR A 350 -8.00 7.51 -35.33
CA THR A 350 -7.05 7.72 -36.44
C THR A 350 -6.56 6.41 -37.08
N ILE A 351 -6.74 5.28 -36.40
CA ILE A 351 -6.21 3.99 -36.82
C ILE A 351 -7.05 3.37 -37.92
N VAL A 352 -6.37 2.94 -38.97
CA VAL A 352 -6.91 2.04 -39.99
C VAL A 352 -6.09 0.76 -39.94
N GLU A 353 -6.75 -0.35 -39.65
CA GLU A 353 -6.10 -1.66 -39.62
C GLU A 353 -5.94 -2.22 -41.03
N GLY A 354 -4.86 -2.97 -41.23
CA GLY A 354 -4.61 -3.67 -42.47
C GLY A 354 -3.37 -4.56 -42.40
N ASN A 355 -3.00 -5.08 -43.55
CA ASN A 355 -1.85 -5.98 -43.72
C ASN A 355 -0.80 -5.39 -44.67
N GLN A 356 -0.97 -4.15 -45.14
CA GLN A 356 -0.01 -3.47 -46.01
C GLN A 356 1.02 -2.71 -45.17
N ASP A 357 2.18 -2.47 -45.77
CA ASP A 357 3.25 -1.80 -45.04
C ASP A 357 2.85 -0.37 -44.66
N GLY A 358 3.05 -0.02 -43.39
CA GLY A 358 2.60 1.23 -42.79
C GLY A 358 1.17 1.22 -42.23
N ASP A 359 0.39 0.15 -42.44
CA ASP A 359 -0.90 -0.02 -41.77
C ASP A 359 -0.69 -0.31 -40.28
N TYR A 360 -1.72 -0.08 -39.46
CA TYR A 360 -1.74 -0.69 -38.13
C TYR A 360 -2.14 -2.17 -38.26
N PRO A 361 -1.49 -3.11 -37.55
CA PRO A 361 -1.81 -4.52 -37.62
C PRO A 361 -3.27 -4.82 -37.23
N ILE A 362 -3.89 -5.79 -37.89
CA ILE A 362 -5.22 -6.29 -37.53
C ILE A 362 -5.22 -6.78 -36.08
N GLY A 363 -6.16 -6.29 -35.27
CA GLY A 363 -6.26 -6.58 -33.83
C GLY A 363 -5.80 -5.43 -32.94
N THR A 364 -5.12 -4.42 -33.50
CA THR A 364 -4.73 -3.19 -32.78
C THR A 364 -5.92 -2.48 -32.14
N LEU A 365 -7.04 -2.32 -32.86
CA LEU A 365 -8.25 -1.68 -32.35
C LEU A 365 -8.87 -2.46 -31.19
N ALA A 366 -8.88 -3.79 -31.28
CA ALA A 366 -9.38 -4.67 -30.22
C ALA A 366 -8.49 -4.58 -28.96
N TYR A 367 -7.17 -4.48 -29.13
CA TYR A 367 -6.24 -4.25 -28.03
C TYR A 367 -6.48 -2.90 -27.35
N ILE A 368 -6.69 -1.84 -28.14
CA ILE A 368 -7.03 -0.52 -27.60
C ILE A 368 -8.34 -0.54 -26.82
N ASP A 369 -9.36 -1.26 -27.33
CA ASP A 369 -10.64 -1.41 -26.61
C ASP A 369 -10.47 -2.10 -25.25
N GLU A 370 -9.62 -3.12 -25.16
CA GLU A 370 -9.27 -3.77 -23.91
C GLU A 370 -8.58 -2.79 -22.93
N LEU A 371 -7.62 -1.99 -23.42
CA LEU A 371 -6.94 -0.98 -22.60
C LEU A 371 -7.91 0.07 -22.06
N ILE A 372 -8.81 0.58 -22.91
CA ILE A 372 -9.85 1.55 -22.51
C ILE A 372 -10.82 0.93 -21.50
N SER A 373 -11.24 -0.32 -21.70
CA SER A 373 -12.11 -1.02 -20.75
C SER A 373 -11.46 -1.13 -19.37
N ASN A 374 -10.21 -1.60 -19.32
CA ASN A 374 -9.45 -1.74 -18.07
C ASN A 374 -9.25 -0.38 -17.37
N ALA A 375 -8.98 0.68 -18.13
CA ALA A 375 -8.85 2.03 -17.60
C ALA A 375 -10.17 2.57 -17.02
N ASN A 376 -11.31 2.32 -17.68
CA ASN A 376 -12.63 2.69 -17.17
C ASN A 376 -13.03 1.92 -15.90
N ASP A 377 -12.71 0.62 -15.84
CA ASP A 377 -12.94 -0.17 -14.63
C ASP A 377 -12.12 0.38 -13.45
N LYS A 378 -10.87 0.78 -13.71
CA LYS A 378 -10.02 1.41 -12.71
C LYS A 378 -10.54 2.77 -12.28
N LEU A 379 -11.00 3.60 -13.23
CA LEU A 379 -11.65 4.88 -12.97
C LEU A 379 -12.88 4.73 -12.06
N ALA A 380 -13.64 3.64 -12.20
CA ALA A 380 -14.84 3.39 -11.41
C ALA A 380 -14.54 2.89 -9.98
N ASN A 381 -13.51 2.06 -9.81
CA ASN A 381 -13.33 1.25 -8.60
C ASN A 381 -12.08 1.58 -7.76
N GLU A 382 -11.12 2.34 -8.29
CA GLU A 382 -9.88 2.63 -7.57
C GLU A 382 -10.11 3.60 -6.41
N THR A 383 -9.41 3.35 -5.30
CA THR A 383 -9.46 4.16 -4.07
C THR A 383 -8.16 4.90 -3.80
N ARG A 384 -7.10 4.65 -4.58
CA ARG A 384 -5.76 5.24 -4.41
C ARG A 384 -5.43 6.18 -5.56
N GLN A 385 -4.98 7.39 -5.22
CA GLN A 385 -4.58 8.39 -6.22
C GLN A 385 -3.39 7.94 -7.07
N SER A 386 -2.34 7.39 -6.45
CA SER A 386 -1.15 6.93 -7.18
C SER A 386 -1.49 5.90 -8.26
N SER A 387 -2.41 4.97 -7.96
CA SER A 387 -2.82 3.94 -8.90
C SER A 387 -3.59 4.51 -10.11
N LEU A 388 -4.35 5.59 -9.93
CA LEU A 388 -4.98 6.31 -11.03
C LEU A 388 -3.93 7.03 -11.89
N ASP A 389 -2.97 7.68 -11.25
CA ASP A 389 -1.87 8.40 -11.91
C ASP A 389 -1.00 7.44 -12.74
N ASP A 390 -0.55 6.32 -12.15
CA ASP A 390 0.24 5.27 -12.82
C ASP A 390 -0.51 4.68 -14.03
N ALA A 391 -1.84 4.53 -13.92
CA ALA A 391 -2.65 4.04 -15.02
C ALA A 391 -2.72 5.03 -16.18
N ALA A 392 -2.81 6.33 -15.88
CA ALA A 392 -2.81 7.37 -16.89
C ALA A 392 -1.46 7.39 -17.64
N GLU A 393 -0.34 7.34 -16.92
CA GLU A 393 1.00 7.28 -17.51
C GLU A 393 1.20 6.02 -18.36
N SER A 394 0.77 4.86 -17.84
CA SER A 394 0.84 3.60 -18.58
C SER A 394 0.05 3.65 -19.88
N LEU A 395 -1.16 4.22 -19.86
CA LEU A 395 -2.02 4.31 -21.04
C LEU A 395 -1.41 5.21 -22.13
N LEU A 396 -0.81 6.33 -21.74
CA LEU A 396 -0.09 7.21 -22.67
C LEU A 396 1.13 6.51 -23.28
N ALA A 397 1.92 5.79 -22.48
CA ALA A 397 3.05 5.01 -23.00
C ALA A 397 2.62 3.90 -23.98
N LYS A 398 1.40 3.36 -23.84
CA LYS A 398 0.84 2.39 -24.81
C LYS A 398 0.53 3.01 -26.17
N ILE A 399 0.18 4.29 -26.23
CA ILE A 399 -0.01 4.99 -27.51
C ILE A 399 1.30 4.96 -28.30
N ASP A 400 2.42 5.33 -27.65
CA ASP A 400 3.73 5.35 -28.29
C ASP A 400 4.15 3.96 -28.81
N ILE A 401 3.95 2.93 -27.99
CA ILE A 401 4.22 1.54 -28.38
C ILE A 401 3.37 1.12 -29.58
N ILE A 402 2.05 1.39 -29.56
CA ILE A 402 1.19 1.02 -30.69
C ILE A 402 1.59 1.79 -31.94
N ASN A 403 1.97 3.05 -31.80
CA ASN A 403 2.39 3.89 -32.92
C ASN A 403 3.72 3.44 -33.54
N SER A 404 4.57 2.73 -32.80
CA SER A 404 5.80 2.12 -33.32
C SER A 404 5.61 0.72 -33.92
N MET A 405 4.38 0.19 -33.93
CA MET A 405 4.08 -1.20 -34.33
C MET A 405 3.35 -1.24 -35.67
N LEU A 406 3.79 -0.43 -36.63
CA LEU A 406 3.22 -0.45 -37.97
C LEU A 406 3.63 -1.74 -38.68
N VAL A 407 2.73 -2.24 -39.51
CA VAL A 407 2.98 -3.41 -40.35
C VAL A 407 4.20 -3.12 -41.23
N GLU A 408 5.25 -3.92 -41.09
CA GLU A 408 6.44 -3.90 -41.92
C GLU A 408 7.13 -5.27 -41.85
N ALA A 409 8.05 -5.53 -42.78
CA ALA A 409 8.86 -6.73 -42.73
C ALA A 409 9.78 -6.70 -41.50
N THR A 410 9.91 -7.83 -40.82
CA THR A 410 10.76 -7.96 -39.62
C THR A 410 11.49 -9.29 -39.67
N ASP A 411 12.69 -9.33 -39.11
CA ASP A 411 13.47 -10.54 -38.99
C ASP A 411 13.26 -11.16 -37.61
N GLY A 412 11.99 -11.42 -37.26
CA GLY A 412 11.59 -12.02 -35.98
C GLY A 412 11.26 -11.05 -34.85
N ILE A 413 11.14 -11.63 -33.65
CA ILE A 413 11.03 -10.93 -32.36
C ILE A 413 12.40 -10.89 -31.67
N PHE A 414 12.64 -9.87 -30.85
CA PHE A 414 13.86 -9.72 -30.05
C PHE A 414 13.54 -9.77 -28.55
N ILE A 415 14.26 -10.63 -27.84
CA ILE A 415 14.20 -10.80 -26.40
C ILE A 415 15.49 -10.23 -25.82
N ASP A 416 15.36 -9.12 -25.09
CA ASP A 416 16.47 -8.46 -24.41
C ASP A 416 16.62 -9.02 -22.99
N HIS A 417 17.69 -9.78 -22.76
CA HIS A 417 17.96 -10.35 -21.46
C HIS A 417 18.14 -9.27 -20.38
N ASP A 418 18.80 -8.17 -20.72
CA ASP A 418 19.21 -7.15 -19.74
C ASP A 418 18.07 -6.20 -19.39
N ASN A 419 17.01 -6.15 -20.21
CA ASN A 419 15.81 -5.41 -19.91
C ASN A 419 14.88 -6.22 -18.99
N PRO A 420 14.66 -5.83 -17.72
CA PRO A 420 13.79 -6.58 -16.80
C PRO A 420 12.33 -6.62 -17.26
N ASP A 421 11.89 -5.66 -18.07
CA ASP A 421 10.53 -5.61 -18.60
C ASP A 421 10.33 -6.53 -19.80
N ALA A 422 11.42 -6.94 -20.47
CA ALA A 422 11.39 -7.91 -21.56
C ALA A 422 11.20 -9.31 -20.97
N VAL A 423 9.96 -9.80 -21.03
CA VAL A 423 9.57 -11.11 -20.56
C VAL A 423 9.65 -12.13 -21.69
N GLY A 424 8.91 -11.98 -22.79
CA GLY A 424 8.90 -12.99 -23.86
C GLY A 424 7.64 -12.92 -24.72
N LEU A 425 7.51 -13.83 -25.68
CA LEU A 425 6.25 -14.02 -26.41
C LEU A 425 5.41 -15.07 -25.68
N ARG A 426 4.28 -14.64 -25.12
CA ARG A 426 3.30 -15.52 -24.49
C ARG A 426 2.37 -16.08 -25.55
N ILE A 427 2.15 -17.39 -25.56
CA ILE A 427 1.24 -18.09 -26.46
C ILE A 427 0.11 -18.73 -25.65
N THR A 428 -1.14 -18.47 -26.01
CA THR A 428 -2.32 -19.05 -25.35
C THR A 428 -3.31 -19.64 -26.34
N PRO A 429 -4.01 -20.74 -26.00
CA PRO A 429 -3.81 -21.57 -24.80
C PRO A 429 -2.48 -22.36 -24.83
N ASN A 430 -2.12 -22.98 -23.72
CA ASN A 430 -1.03 -23.97 -23.71
C ASN A 430 -1.37 -25.16 -24.61
N TYR A 431 -0.36 -25.69 -25.29
CA TYR A 431 -0.43 -26.97 -25.97
C TYR A 431 0.59 -27.95 -25.38
N THR A 432 0.14 -29.17 -25.11
CA THR A 432 1.01 -30.30 -24.76
C THR A 432 0.65 -31.51 -25.62
N PRO A 433 1.55 -32.01 -26.48
CA PRO A 433 1.30 -33.21 -27.27
C PRO A 433 1.20 -34.45 -26.38
N GLN A 434 0.40 -35.44 -26.79
CA GLN A 434 0.20 -36.72 -26.07
C GLN A 434 0.53 -37.94 -26.95
N GLY A 435 1.31 -37.72 -28.00
CA GLY A 435 1.75 -38.71 -28.97
C GLY A 435 2.91 -38.11 -29.76
N ASP A 436 3.04 -38.50 -31.04
CA ASP A 436 4.06 -37.93 -31.92
C ASP A 436 3.99 -36.40 -31.97
N TYR A 437 5.14 -35.74 -32.01
CA TYR A 437 5.19 -34.29 -32.19
C TYR A 437 6.50 -33.81 -32.80
N THR A 438 6.43 -32.61 -33.37
CA THR A 438 7.61 -31.84 -33.76
C THR A 438 7.48 -30.40 -33.27
N VAL A 439 8.50 -29.86 -32.62
CA VAL A 439 8.62 -28.41 -32.35
C VAL A 439 9.81 -27.90 -33.13
N GLU A 440 9.65 -26.83 -33.88
CA GLU A 440 10.77 -26.23 -34.61
C GLU A 440 10.64 -24.71 -34.69
N PHE A 441 11.78 -24.03 -34.79
CA PHE A 441 11.86 -22.58 -34.93
C PHE A 441 13.24 -22.15 -35.40
N ASN A 442 13.31 -20.92 -35.89
CA ASN A 442 14.56 -20.24 -36.21
C ASN A 442 14.94 -19.33 -35.04
N VAL A 443 16.20 -19.40 -34.59
CA VAL A 443 16.73 -18.60 -33.49
C VAL A 443 18.10 -18.03 -33.85
N LYS A 444 18.36 -16.78 -33.43
CA LYS A 444 19.67 -16.15 -33.50
C LYS A 444 20.04 -15.68 -32.11
N VAL A 445 20.96 -16.39 -31.46
CA VAL A 445 21.42 -16.03 -30.12
C VAL A 445 22.29 -14.79 -30.23
N LYS A 446 21.95 -13.72 -29.50
CA LYS A 446 22.74 -12.49 -29.48
C LYS A 446 23.92 -12.63 -28.52
N SER A 447 23.66 -13.14 -27.32
CA SER A 447 24.67 -13.37 -26.29
C SER A 447 24.36 -14.67 -25.55
N LEU A 448 25.39 -15.44 -25.22
CA LEU A 448 25.33 -16.54 -24.25
C LEU A 448 25.84 -16.10 -22.87
N PHE A 449 26.30 -14.85 -22.75
CA PHE A 449 26.83 -14.28 -21.52
C PHE A 449 25.75 -13.59 -20.71
N GLY A 450 25.86 -13.67 -19.38
CA GLY A 450 25.01 -12.96 -18.43
C GLY A 450 23.90 -13.82 -17.84
N TYR A 451 23.83 -15.09 -18.24
CA TYR A 451 22.90 -16.07 -17.70
C TYR A 451 23.50 -17.48 -17.72
N GLY A 452 23.23 -18.29 -16.70
CA GLY A 452 23.61 -19.70 -16.71
C GLY A 452 22.77 -20.54 -17.68
N THR A 453 21.45 -20.31 -17.71
CA THR A 453 20.51 -21.02 -18.61
C THR A 453 19.46 -20.06 -19.15
N GLY A 454 19.30 -20.07 -20.48
CA GLY A 454 18.20 -19.40 -21.17
C GLY A 454 17.26 -20.43 -21.80
N GLU A 455 16.04 -20.01 -22.12
CA GLU A 455 15.04 -20.87 -22.75
C GLU A 455 14.61 -20.32 -24.10
N PHE A 456 14.53 -21.18 -25.11
CA PHE A 456 13.96 -20.81 -26.41
C PHE A 456 12.46 -21.04 -26.45
N PHE A 457 12.00 -22.17 -25.91
CA PHE A 457 10.59 -22.53 -25.81
C PHE A 457 10.35 -23.26 -24.50
N ASN A 458 9.25 -22.95 -23.82
CA ASN A 458 8.82 -23.64 -22.60
C ASN A 458 7.30 -23.64 -22.47
N ASN A 459 6.71 -24.80 -22.19
CA ASN A 459 5.28 -24.94 -21.90
C ASN A 459 4.98 -25.34 -20.44
N GLY A 460 6.01 -25.49 -19.60
CA GLY A 460 5.95 -25.94 -18.22
C GLY A 460 6.34 -27.40 -18.00
N ASN A 461 6.17 -28.27 -19.01
CA ASN A 461 6.47 -29.70 -18.94
C ASN A 461 7.40 -30.19 -20.06
N TYR A 462 7.59 -29.43 -21.14
CA TYR A 462 8.66 -29.66 -22.09
C TYR A 462 9.11 -28.36 -22.75
N GLY A 463 10.33 -28.36 -23.28
CA GLY A 463 10.92 -27.17 -23.89
C GLY A 463 12.35 -27.36 -24.34
N ILE A 464 13.04 -26.26 -24.64
CA ILE A 464 14.45 -26.24 -25.03
C ILE A 464 15.21 -25.19 -24.24
N TRP A 465 16.25 -25.64 -23.54
CA TRP A 465 17.25 -24.78 -22.91
C TRP A 465 18.45 -24.56 -23.81
N VAL A 466 19.08 -23.41 -23.63
CA VAL A 466 20.43 -23.10 -24.07
C VAL A 466 21.31 -22.80 -22.86
N TYR A 467 22.49 -23.42 -22.82
CA TYR A 467 23.46 -23.20 -21.75
C TYR A 467 24.32 -21.97 -22.04
N GLY A 468 24.24 -20.97 -21.15
CA GLY A 468 25.05 -19.77 -21.17
C GLY A 468 26.17 -19.80 -20.14
N TYR A 469 26.71 -18.64 -19.81
CA TYR A 469 27.72 -18.47 -18.77
C TYR A 469 27.69 -17.08 -18.11
N ASP A 470 28.02 -17.03 -16.82
CA ASP A 470 28.03 -15.79 -16.03
C ASP A 470 29.41 -15.11 -15.95
N GLU A 471 30.48 -15.84 -16.26
CA GLU A 471 31.85 -15.32 -16.22
C GLU A 471 32.56 -15.51 -17.56
N LEU A 472 33.13 -14.43 -18.10
CA LEU A 472 33.82 -14.42 -19.38
C LEU A 472 35.23 -15.05 -19.27
N THR A 473 35.27 -16.39 -19.21
CA THR A 473 36.50 -17.20 -19.26
C THR A 473 36.49 -18.09 -20.50
N GLU A 474 37.67 -18.48 -20.99
CA GLU A 474 37.79 -19.37 -22.15
C GLU A 474 37.08 -20.71 -21.91
N GLU A 475 37.20 -21.27 -20.71
CA GLU A 475 36.53 -22.52 -20.31
C GLU A 475 35.01 -22.39 -20.38
N ASN A 476 34.45 -21.31 -19.83
CA ASN A 476 33.01 -21.09 -19.83
C ASN A 476 32.46 -20.84 -21.24
N VAL A 477 33.17 -20.05 -22.05
CA VAL A 477 32.79 -19.81 -23.44
C VAL A 477 32.76 -21.12 -24.22
N LEU A 478 33.82 -21.95 -24.10
CA LEU A 478 33.92 -23.23 -24.78
C LEU A 478 32.94 -24.30 -24.24
N GLY A 479 32.48 -24.14 -22.99
CA GLY A 479 31.47 -25.00 -22.37
C GLY A 479 30.02 -24.58 -22.64
N SER A 480 29.80 -23.42 -23.25
CA SER A 480 28.47 -22.85 -23.51
C SER A 480 27.90 -23.23 -24.88
N GLY A 481 26.65 -22.84 -25.16
CA GLY A 481 25.99 -23.05 -26.45
C GLY A 481 25.44 -24.47 -26.65
N GLY A 482 25.55 -25.34 -25.65
CA GLY A 482 24.85 -26.62 -25.65
C GLY A 482 23.34 -26.45 -25.45
N LEU A 483 22.58 -27.47 -25.81
CA LEU A 483 21.13 -27.48 -25.70
C LEU A 483 20.65 -28.66 -24.85
N TRP A 484 19.49 -28.51 -24.23
CA TRP A 484 18.75 -29.63 -23.67
C TRP A 484 17.27 -29.50 -24.01
N ASN A 485 16.71 -30.50 -24.70
CA ASN A 485 15.28 -30.70 -24.67
C ASN A 485 14.92 -31.39 -23.36
N PHE A 486 14.28 -30.65 -22.45
CA PHE A 486 13.73 -31.21 -21.24
C PHE A 486 12.27 -31.60 -21.49
N THR A 487 11.87 -32.75 -20.95
CA THR A 487 10.53 -33.32 -21.06
C THR A 487 10.20 -34.02 -19.74
N ASN A 488 9.11 -33.63 -19.09
CA ASN A 488 8.55 -34.38 -17.96
C ASN A 488 7.54 -35.39 -18.52
N ALA A 489 7.91 -36.66 -18.57
CA ALA A 489 7.05 -37.76 -19.00
C ALA A 489 6.56 -38.64 -17.83
N GLY A 490 6.48 -38.08 -16.62
CA GLY A 490 5.94 -38.75 -15.42
C GLY A 490 6.93 -39.63 -14.65
N ASN A 491 8.17 -39.80 -15.14
CA ASN A 491 9.27 -40.49 -14.44
C ASN A 491 10.47 -39.58 -14.17
N GLY A 492 10.22 -38.26 -14.05
CA GLY A 492 11.26 -37.23 -13.94
C GLY A 492 11.56 -36.57 -15.28
N TRP A 493 12.52 -35.63 -15.26
CA TRP A 493 12.92 -34.87 -16.45
C TRP A 493 13.90 -35.67 -17.31
N GLU A 494 13.56 -35.80 -18.59
CA GLU A 494 14.32 -36.54 -19.60
C GLU A 494 14.40 -35.76 -20.92
N GLY A 495 15.20 -36.24 -21.87
CA GLY A 495 15.26 -35.73 -23.24
C GLY A 495 16.70 -35.44 -23.72
N PRO A 496 16.89 -35.38 -25.05
CA PRO A 496 18.21 -35.32 -25.67
C PRO A 496 18.95 -34.01 -25.40
N LYS A 497 20.28 -34.10 -25.36
CA LYS A 497 21.19 -32.95 -25.22
C LYS A 497 22.04 -32.78 -26.47
N ALA A 498 22.33 -31.54 -26.82
CA ALA A 498 23.37 -31.20 -27.78
C ALA A 498 24.63 -30.72 -27.05
N ASP A 499 25.79 -31.05 -27.61
CA ASP A 499 27.09 -30.66 -27.05
C ASP A 499 27.29 -29.14 -27.05
N ALA A 500 28.22 -28.67 -26.21
CA ALA A 500 28.67 -27.28 -26.21
C ALA A 500 29.10 -26.83 -27.63
N LEU A 501 28.99 -25.53 -27.89
CA LEU A 501 29.26 -24.89 -29.18
C LEU A 501 28.30 -25.28 -30.32
N THR A 502 27.20 -25.97 -30.01
CA THR A 502 26.13 -26.23 -30.99
C THR A 502 25.47 -24.93 -31.45
N MET A 503 25.08 -24.08 -30.49
CA MET A 503 24.57 -22.75 -30.77
C MET A 503 25.72 -21.75 -30.87
N LYS A 504 25.66 -20.90 -31.90
CA LYS A 504 26.64 -19.85 -32.17
C LYS A 504 25.96 -18.48 -32.05
N THR A 505 26.70 -17.53 -31.49
CA THR A 505 26.19 -16.16 -31.37
C THR A 505 26.23 -15.43 -32.70
N GLY A 506 25.21 -14.62 -32.98
CA GLY A 506 25.11 -13.79 -34.17
C GLY A 506 24.69 -14.52 -35.45
N GLU A 507 24.47 -15.84 -35.41
CA GLU A 507 24.04 -16.65 -36.56
C GLU A 507 22.59 -17.08 -36.39
N TRP A 508 21.79 -17.02 -37.48
CA TRP A 508 20.49 -17.69 -37.52
C TRP A 508 20.74 -19.19 -37.64
N GLN A 509 20.10 -19.95 -36.75
CA GLN A 509 20.13 -21.39 -36.76
C GLN A 509 18.71 -21.94 -36.59
N HIS A 510 18.43 -23.02 -37.31
CA HIS A 510 17.17 -23.75 -37.15
C HIS A 510 17.33 -24.78 -36.04
N VAL A 511 16.36 -24.85 -35.12
CA VAL A 511 16.34 -25.83 -34.03
C VAL A 511 15.03 -26.61 -34.11
N ALA A 512 15.11 -27.94 -34.01
CA ALA A 512 13.94 -28.80 -33.98
C ALA A 512 14.05 -29.96 -33.00
N ILE A 513 12.92 -30.28 -32.35
CA ILE A 513 12.69 -31.52 -31.60
C ILE A 513 11.72 -32.37 -32.39
N VAL A 514 12.08 -33.62 -32.65
CA VAL A 514 11.17 -34.63 -33.22
C VAL A 514 10.99 -35.76 -32.20
N HIS A 515 9.75 -36.02 -31.80
CA HIS A 515 9.40 -37.13 -30.92
C HIS A 515 8.49 -38.12 -31.65
N ASP A 516 8.97 -39.36 -31.74
CA ASP A 516 8.19 -40.53 -32.18
C ASP A 516 7.76 -41.30 -30.93
N ASP A 517 6.47 -41.25 -30.60
CA ASP A 517 5.90 -41.87 -29.40
C ASP A 517 5.84 -43.40 -29.55
N THR A 518 5.69 -43.89 -30.79
CA THR A 518 5.71 -45.33 -31.07
C THR A 518 7.10 -45.91 -30.83
N ALA A 519 8.14 -45.23 -31.31
CA ALA A 519 9.54 -45.61 -31.11
C ALA A 519 10.08 -45.15 -29.75
N ARG A 520 9.33 -44.33 -29.00
CA ARG A 520 9.75 -43.68 -27.76
C ARG A 520 11.11 -43.00 -27.88
N THR A 521 11.30 -42.28 -28.98
CA THR A 521 12.58 -41.64 -29.30
C THR A 521 12.36 -40.16 -29.51
N THR A 522 13.17 -39.33 -28.85
CA THR A 522 13.22 -37.90 -29.09
C THR A 522 14.58 -37.53 -29.64
N THR A 523 14.59 -36.82 -30.76
CA THR A 523 15.79 -36.35 -31.46
C THR A 523 15.80 -34.83 -31.53
N LEU A 524 16.96 -34.24 -31.23
CA LEU A 524 17.23 -32.82 -31.32
C LEU A 524 18.11 -32.53 -32.54
N TYR A 525 17.64 -31.63 -33.39
CA TYR A 525 18.30 -31.18 -34.61
C TYR A 525 18.69 -29.70 -34.51
N VAL A 526 19.86 -29.36 -35.07
CA VAL A 526 20.26 -27.98 -35.33
C VAL A 526 20.79 -27.88 -36.75
N ASP A 527 20.26 -26.94 -37.53
CA ASP A 527 20.56 -26.73 -38.95
C ASP A 527 20.37 -28.02 -39.78
N GLY A 528 19.32 -28.78 -39.46
CA GLY A 528 19.00 -30.07 -40.09
C GLY A 528 19.92 -31.24 -39.71
N GLU A 529 20.95 -31.02 -38.88
CA GLU A 529 21.84 -32.07 -38.39
C GLU A 529 21.41 -32.58 -37.02
N GLU A 530 21.40 -33.90 -36.83
CA GLU A 530 21.17 -34.53 -35.52
C GLU A 530 22.29 -34.13 -34.54
N LYS A 531 21.92 -33.51 -33.42
CA LYS A 531 22.85 -33.11 -32.35
C LYS A 531 22.69 -33.91 -31.07
N GLY A 532 21.54 -34.56 -30.89
CA GLY A 532 21.30 -35.41 -29.74
C GLY A 532 20.08 -36.30 -29.96
N VAL A 533 20.13 -37.51 -29.40
CA VAL A 533 19.02 -38.46 -29.42
C VAL A 533 18.90 -39.13 -28.06
N GLN A 534 17.68 -39.32 -27.58
CA GLN A 534 17.39 -40.13 -26.42
C GLN A 534 16.26 -41.11 -26.73
N THR A 535 16.48 -42.37 -26.37
CA THR A 535 15.47 -43.43 -26.41
C THR A 535 14.75 -43.56 -25.07
N ASP A 536 13.64 -44.28 -25.09
CA ASP A 536 12.76 -44.52 -23.95
C ASP A 536 12.07 -43.28 -23.38
N VAL A 537 12.09 -42.16 -24.12
CA VAL A 537 11.38 -40.93 -23.76
C VAL A 537 9.88 -41.13 -23.98
N GLY A 538 9.05 -40.77 -23.01
CA GLY A 538 7.59 -40.78 -23.15
C GLY A 538 7.04 -39.45 -23.66
N ALA A 539 5.78 -39.44 -24.10
CA ALA A 539 5.05 -38.20 -24.34
C ALA A 539 5.02 -37.32 -23.07
N PRO A 540 5.11 -35.98 -23.20
CA PRO A 540 5.10 -35.08 -22.05
C PRO A 540 3.78 -35.17 -21.28
N GLU A 541 3.84 -35.06 -19.95
CA GLU A 541 2.64 -34.87 -19.13
C GLU A 541 1.95 -33.56 -19.51
N VAL A 542 0.61 -33.54 -19.53
CA VAL A 542 -0.17 -32.32 -19.79
C VAL A 542 0.24 -31.22 -18.81
N SER A 543 0.66 -30.07 -19.36
CA SER A 543 1.06 -28.93 -18.53
C SER A 543 -0.11 -28.38 -17.71
N GLY A 544 0.17 -28.01 -16.46
CA GLY A 544 -0.75 -27.24 -15.64
C GLY A 544 -0.75 -25.74 -15.98
N TRP A 545 0.12 -25.28 -16.87
CA TRP A 545 0.20 -23.88 -17.28
C TRP A 545 -0.90 -23.54 -18.29
N GLY A 546 -1.38 -22.29 -18.24
CA GLY A 546 -2.37 -21.76 -19.19
C GLY A 546 -1.76 -21.27 -20.50
N GLU A 547 -0.43 -21.16 -20.57
CA GLU A 547 0.32 -20.58 -21.67
C GLU A 547 1.62 -21.34 -21.98
N MET A 548 2.15 -21.11 -23.18
CA MET A 548 3.52 -21.42 -23.57
C MET A 548 4.31 -20.12 -23.75
N TRP A 549 5.63 -20.21 -23.73
CA TRP A 549 6.51 -19.06 -23.87
C TRP A 549 7.60 -19.30 -24.90
N LEU A 550 7.91 -18.26 -25.68
CA LEU A 550 9.14 -18.18 -26.45
C LEU A 550 10.12 -17.17 -25.82
N GLY A 551 11.37 -17.60 -25.71
CA GLY A 551 12.49 -16.81 -25.20
C GLY A 551 12.56 -16.65 -23.68
N ASN A 552 11.62 -17.25 -22.93
CA ASN A 552 11.58 -17.20 -21.47
C ASN A 552 10.71 -18.33 -20.87
N GLY A 553 10.83 -18.52 -19.56
CA GLY A 553 10.03 -19.42 -18.71
C GLY A 553 10.70 -19.54 -17.35
N TRP A 554 11.63 -20.46 -17.15
CA TRP A 554 12.51 -20.53 -15.98
C TRP A 554 13.85 -19.79 -16.16
N GLY A 555 14.19 -19.43 -17.40
CA GLY A 555 15.38 -18.65 -17.74
C GLY A 555 15.15 -17.85 -19.02
N LYS A 556 15.64 -16.62 -19.06
CA LYS A 556 15.47 -15.72 -20.21
C LYS A 556 16.68 -15.80 -21.13
N MET A 557 16.46 -15.87 -22.44
CA MET A 557 17.54 -15.80 -23.42
C MET A 557 17.86 -14.35 -23.83
N ASP A 558 19.02 -14.11 -24.46
CA ASP A 558 19.31 -12.88 -25.20
C ASP A 558 19.39 -13.19 -26.70
N GLY A 559 18.38 -12.82 -27.48
CA GLY A 559 18.37 -13.19 -28.89
C GLY A 559 17.08 -12.96 -29.64
N TYR A 560 17.06 -13.44 -30.88
CA TYR A 560 15.99 -13.24 -31.84
C TYR A 560 15.34 -14.57 -32.19
N MET A 561 14.02 -14.58 -32.44
CA MET A 561 13.29 -15.78 -32.85
C MET A 561 12.31 -15.48 -33.98
N LYS A 562 12.11 -16.45 -34.86
CA LYS A 562 11.06 -16.43 -35.88
C LYS A 562 10.61 -17.82 -36.25
N ASP A 563 9.53 -17.90 -37.01
CA ASP A 563 9.08 -19.11 -37.69
C ASP A 563 8.84 -20.30 -36.73
N PHE A 564 8.17 -20.02 -35.61
CA PHE A 564 7.87 -21.02 -34.59
C PHE A 564 6.70 -21.90 -35.01
N ARG A 565 6.90 -23.21 -34.97
CA ARG A 565 5.96 -24.21 -35.46
C ARG A 565 5.84 -25.36 -34.46
N LEU A 566 4.63 -25.88 -34.34
CA LEU A 566 4.34 -27.07 -33.56
C LEU A 566 3.45 -28.02 -34.36
N TRP A 567 3.87 -29.27 -34.44
CA TRP A 567 3.20 -30.34 -35.17
C TRP A 567 2.78 -31.48 -34.24
N ASP A 568 1.66 -32.14 -34.55
CA ASP A 568 1.18 -33.36 -33.89
C ASP A 568 1.65 -34.66 -34.60
N VAL A 569 2.75 -34.54 -35.36
CA VAL A 569 3.39 -35.63 -36.08
C VAL A 569 4.90 -35.58 -35.88
N ALA A 570 5.54 -36.75 -35.92
CA ALA A 570 6.99 -36.90 -35.98
C ALA A 570 7.43 -36.65 -37.43
N ARG A 571 8.04 -35.50 -37.70
CA ARG A 571 8.45 -35.11 -39.07
C ARG A 571 9.79 -35.74 -39.44
N ASP A 572 9.95 -36.07 -40.73
CA ASP A 572 11.23 -36.50 -41.26
C ASP A 572 12.25 -35.36 -41.26
N ALA A 573 13.52 -35.67 -40.96
CA ALA A 573 14.59 -34.66 -40.89
C ALA A 573 14.76 -33.83 -42.18
N ALA A 574 14.41 -34.40 -43.34
CA ALA A 574 14.48 -33.71 -44.62
C ALA A 574 13.36 -32.67 -44.83
N ASP A 575 12.29 -32.74 -44.05
CA ASP A 575 11.13 -31.84 -44.13
C ASP A 575 11.19 -30.69 -43.10
N LEU A 576 12.14 -30.75 -42.17
CA LEU A 576 12.41 -29.69 -41.19
C LEU A 576 12.89 -28.40 -41.89
N ASP A 577 12.51 -27.24 -41.34
CA ASP A 577 12.80 -25.91 -41.90
C ASP A 577 12.24 -25.67 -43.32
N ALA A 578 11.41 -26.58 -43.85
CA ALA A 578 10.78 -26.39 -45.15
C ALA A 578 9.85 -25.16 -45.14
N ALA A 579 9.70 -24.51 -46.28
CA ALA A 579 8.70 -23.45 -46.44
C ALA A 579 7.28 -24.03 -46.37
N ILE A 580 6.41 -23.36 -45.61
CA ILE A 580 5.01 -23.77 -45.35
C ILE A 580 4.06 -22.59 -45.53
N ASP A 581 2.77 -22.87 -45.70
CA ASP A 581 1.70 -21.85 -45.78
C ASP A 581 0.72 -21.87 -44.60
N GLY A 582 0.86 -22.83 -43.69
CA GLY A 582 0.03 -22.97 -42.49
C GLY A 582 -1.14 -23.93 -42.66
N THR A 583 -1.32 -24.54 -43.83
CA THR A 583 -2.41 -25.50 -44.11
C THR A 583 -1.97 -26.96 -44.06
N GLU A 584 -0.72 -27.22 -43.68
CA GLU A 584 -0.13 -28.53 -43.67
C GLU A 584 -0.81 -29.48 -42.68
N ALA A 585 -0.93 -30.75 -43.08
CA ALA A 585 -1.50 -31.77 -42.22
C ALA A 585 -0.64 -31.97 -40.97
N GLY A 586 -1.28 -31.87 -39.82
CA GLY A 586 -0.67 -32.04 -38.51
C GLY A 586 0.02 -30.80 -37.94
N LEU A 587 -0.04 -29.65 -38.64
CA LEU A 587 0.39 -28.38 -38.05
C LEU A 587 -0.66 -27.88 -37.05
N ASN A 588 -0.22 -27.62 -35.82
CA ASN A 588 -1.09 -27.20 -34.73
C ASN A 588 -0.90 -25.73 -34.34
N VAL A 589 0.34 -25.26 -34.30
CA VAL A 589 0.68 -23.86 -33.95
C VAL A 589 1.62 -23.32 -35.01
N TYR A 590 1.33 -22.13 -35.55
CA TYR A 590 2.27 -21.47 -36.46
C TYR A 590 2.36 -19.96 -36.31
N PHE A 591 3.53 -19.48 -35.87
CA PHE A 591 3.90 -18.07 -35.81
C PHE A 591 5.09 -17.78 -36.74
N PRO A 592 4.84 -17.26 -37.97
CA PRO A 592 5.90 -16.89 -38.91
C PRO A 592 6.85 -15.83 -38.36
N LEU A 593 6.30 -14.80 -37.71
CA LEU A 593 7.04 -13.65 -37.14
C LEU A 593 7.96 -12.94 -38.16
N ASP A 594 7.59 -12.97 -39.44
CA ASP A 594 8.27 -12.31 -40.55
C ASP A 594 7.65 -10.93 -40.89
N LYS A 595 6.55 -10.59 -40.23
CA LYS A 595 5.87 -9.30 -40.32
C LYS A 595 5.44 -8.79 -38.94
N VAL A 596 5.57 -7.48 -38.72
CA VAL A 596 5.05 -6.83 -37.51
C VAL A 596 3.55 -7.03 -37.42
N ALA A 597 3.11 -7.73 -36.37
CA ALA A 597 1.72 -8.09 -36.12
C ALA A 597 1.13 -7.37 -34.89
N GLY A 598 1.82 -6.36 -34.36
CA GLY A 598 1.39 -5.61 -33.19
C GLY A 598 1.76 -6.31 -31.88
N VAL A 599 1.06 -5.97 -30.79
CA VAL A 599 1.33 -6.51 -29.44
C VAL A 599 0.58 -7.82 -29.19
N LYS A 600 -0.64 -7.96 -29.72
CA LYS A 600 -1.47 -9.16 -29.64
C LYS A 600 -1.93 -9.57 -31.03
N PHE A 601 -1.76 -10.83 -31.38
CA PHE A 601 -2.08 -11.36 -32.71
C PHE A 601 -2.42 -12.85 -32.66
N GLU A 602 -3.07 -13.36 -33.69
CA GLU A 602 -3.39 -14.77 -33.84
C GLU A 602 -2.29 -15.49 -34.63
N ASP A 603 -2.13 -16.78 -34.37
CA ASP A 603 -1.30 -17.66 -35.17
C ASP A 603 -1.99 -17.98 -36.52
N VAL A 604 -1.23 -18.47 -37.50
CA VAL A 604 -1.75 -18.74 -38.85
C VAL A 604 -2.83 -19.83 -38.86
N THR A 605 -2.79 -20.76 -37.89
CA THR A 605 -3.81 -21.82 -37.79
C THR A 605 -5.14 -21.32 -37.22
N GLY A 606 -5.13 -20.14 -36.57
CA GLY A 606 -6.31 -19.49 -35.97
C GLY A 606 -6.72 -20.07 -34.61
N ASN A 607 -5.88 -20.87 -33.97
CA ASN A 607 -6.19 -21.55 -32.69
C ASN A 607 -5.47 -20.95 -31.49
N TYR A 608 -4.38 -20.19 -31.73
CA TYR A 608 -3.50 -19.65 -30.71
C TYR A 608 -3.33 -18.15 -30.84
N LYS A 609 -3.07 -17.51 -29.72
CA LYS A 609 -2.87 -16.07 -29.61
C LYS A 609 -1.48 -15.81 -29.05
N GLY A 610 -0.71 -15.00 -29.77
CA GLY A 610 0.55 -14.42 -29.32
C GLY A 610 0.31 -13.10 -28.60
N GLU A 611 1.04 -12.88 -27.52
CA GLU A 611 1.09 -11.60 -26.80
C GLU A 611 2.54 -11.27 -26.44
N MET A 612 3.04 -10.17 -27.00
CA MET A 612 4.37 -9.65 -26.69
C MET A 612 4.40 -9.02 -25.29
N ARG A 613 5.29 -9.51 -24.43
CA ARG A 613 5.46 -9.01 -23.06
C ARG A 613 6.81 -8.33 -22.93
N GLY A 614 6.83 -7.02 -23.21
CA GLY A 614 8.00 -6.14 -23.10
C GLY A 614 9.16 -6.45 -24.07
N ILE A 615 8.91 -7.31 -25.05
CA ILE A 615 9.81 -7.62 -26.17
C ILE A 615 9.50 -6.72 -27.36
N SER A 616 10.37 -6.72 -28.38
CA SER A 616 10.24 -5.88 -29.57
C SER A 616 10.32 -6.68 -30.86
N TRP A 617 9.87 -6.09 -31.97
CA TRP A 617 10.10 -6.64 -33.30
C TRP A 617 11.51 -6.26 -33.78
N ASN A 618 12.15 -7.16 -34.52
CA ASN A 618 13.45 -6.95 -35.12
C ASN A 618 13.33 -6.28 -36.51
N VAL A 619 12.90 -5.02 -36.49
CA VAL A 619 12.83 -4.14 -37.66
C VAL A 619 14.20 -3.50 -37.93
N GLU A 620 14.59 -3.37 -39.22
CA GLU A 620 15.90 -2.85 -39.65
C GLU A 620 16.07 -1.32 -39.48
#